data_AF-A0A7V8WW66-F1
#
_entry.id   AF-A0A7V8WW66-F1
#
_cell.length_a   1.000
_cell.length_b   1.000
_cell.length_c   1.000
_cell.angle_alpha   90.00
_cell.angle_beta   90.00
_cell.angle_gamma   90.00
#
_symmetry.space_group_name_H-M   'P 1'
#
loop_
_entity.id
_entity.type
_entity.pdbx_description
1 polymer ?
#
loop_
_entity_poly.entity_id
_entity_poly.type
_entity_poly.pdbx_seq_one_letter_code
_entity_poly.pdbx_strand_id
1 'polypeptide(L)'
;EGATPPRLVAPGPDLLATVVREVERLELDGPGQVAVVAPRSLGPALAAALDTVAETADIFGARRIVLDPRRAKGLEFDSVVVVDPAAIAGSGPSGRRDLYVSLTRTTDRLTVVGSLPDP
;
A
#
# COMPACT_ATOMS: atom_id res chain seq x y z
N GLU A 1 -12.07 -12.15 18.68
CA GLU A 1 -11.56 -11.00 17.89
C GLU A 1 -11.00 -11.55 16.60
N GLY A 2 -11.52 -11.12 15.46
CA GLY A 2 -11.11 -11.59 14.14
C GLY A 2 -10.46 -10.45 13.38
N ALA A 3 -9.38 -10.73 12.66
CA ALA A 3 -8.72 -9.75 11.81
C ALA A 3 -9.73 -9.08 10.87
N THR A 4 -9.61 -7.76 10.68
CA THR A 4 -10.46 -7.02 9.75
C THR A 4 -10.31 -7.65 8.36
N PRO A 5 -11.41 -8.07 7.70
CA PRO A 5 -11.31 -8.75 6.42
C PRO A 5 -10.65 -7.81 5.38
N PRO A 6 -9.78 -8.35 4.50
CA PRO A 6 -9.11 -7.53 3.51
C PRO A 6 -10.12 -6.91 2.54
N ARG A 7 -9.92 -5.64 2.20
CA ARG A 7 -10.78 -4.90 1.30
C ARG A 7 -10.18 -4.85 -0.10
N LEU A 8 -10.92 -5.33 -1.10
CA LEU A 8 -10.58 -5.17 -2.52
C LEU A 8 -11.33 -3.96 -3.09
N VAL A 9 -10.60 -3.07 -3.75
CA VAL A 9 -11.11 -1.80 -4.31
C VAL A 9 -10.75 -1.76 -5.78
N ALA A 10 -11.77 -1.62 -6.63
CA ALA A 10 -11.55 -1.42 -8.05
C ALA A 10 -10.81 -0.09 -8.29
N PRO A 11 -9.84 -0.05 -9.22
CA PRO A 11 -9.20 1.20 -9.58
C PRO A 11 -10.25 2.07 -10.28
N GLY A 12 -10.53 3.24 -9.71
CA GLY A 12 -11.39 4.24 -10.36
C GLY A 12 -10.74 4.80 -11.62
N PRO A 13 -11.39 5.77 -12.31
CA PRO A 13 -10.79 6.44 -13.46
C PRO A 13 -9.50 7.20 -13.10
N ASP A 14 -9.35 7.57 -11.83
CA ASP A 14 -8.13 8.13 -11.25
C ASP A 14 -7.65 7.23 -10.10
N LEU A 15 -6.53 6.56 -10.33
CA LEU A 15 -5.92 5.66 -9.36
C LEU A 15 -5.42 6.44 -8.12
N LEU A 16 -4.81 7.62 -8.31
CA LEU A 16 -4.25 8.41 -7.21
C LEU A 16 -5.38 8.88 -6.29
N ALA A 17 -6.45 9.43 -6.87
CA ALA A 17 -7.63 9.85 -6.10
C ALA A 17 -8.28 8.67 -5.36
N THR A 18 -8.32 7.49 -5.98
CA THR A 18 -8.81 6.28 -5.32
C THR A 18 -7.94 5.93 -4.11
N VAL A 19 -6.61 5.94 -4.25
CA VAL A 19 -5.69 5.63 -3.14
C VAL A 19 -5.79 6.66 -2.02
N VAL A 20 -5.84 7.96 -2.33
CA VAL A 20 -6.01 9.04 -1.34
C VAL A 20 -7.25 8.79 -0.49
N ARG A 21 -8.41 8.53 -1.14
CA ARG A 21 -9.66 8.24 -0.44
C ARG A 21 -9.54 7.04 0.50
N GLU A 22 -8.88 5.98 0.06
CA GLU A 22 -8.70 4.78 0.89
C GLU A 22 -7.76 5.01 2.08
N VAL A 23 -6.72 5.83 1.90
CA VAL A 23 -5.84 6.25 3.01
C VAL A 23 -6.60 7.09 4.02
N GLU A 24 -7.33 8.12 3.58
CA GLU A 24 -8.14 8.98 4.45
C GLU A 24 -9.18 8.18 5.24
N ARG A 25 -9.83 7.21 4.58
CA ARG A 25 -10.77 6.29 5.23
C ARG A 25 -10.11 5.49 6.36
N LEU A 26 -8.91 4.95 6.12
CA LEU A 26 -8.15 4.20 7.14
C LEU A 26 -7.70 5.11 8.29
N GLU A 27 -7.35 6.37 8.01
CA GLU A 27 -6.99 7.34 9.04
C GLU A 27 -8.17 7.67 9.97
N LEU A 28 -9.39 7.69 9.44
CA LEU A 28 -10.62 7.89 10.21
C LEU A 28 -11.03 6.67 11.04
N ASP A 29 -10.65 5.46 10.59
CA ASP A 29 -10.98 4.20 11.26
C ASP A 29 -10.19 3.99 12.57
N GLY A 30 -9.06 4.67 12.76
CA GLY A 30 -8.28 4.54 14.00
C GLY A 30 -6.90 5.20 13.99
N PRO A 31 -6.24 5.26 15.16
CA PRO A 31 -4.85 5.65 15.25
C PRO A 31 -3.96 4.55 14.63
N GLY A 32 -2.90 4.94 13.92
CA GLY A 32 -1.96 4.02 13.31
C GLY A 32 -1.31 4.61 12.07
N GLN A 33 -0.22 4.00 11.62
CA GLN A 33 0.41 4.39 10.36
C GLN A 33 -0.32 3.74 9.18
N VAL A 34 -0.45 4.47 8.09
CA VAL A 34 -0.94 3.93 6.82
C VAL A 34 0.23 3.84 5.84
N ALA A 35 0.64 2.62 5.54
CA ALA A 35 1.63 2.34 4.52
C ALA A 35 0.97 2.08 3.16
N VAL A 36 1.37 2.83 2.15
CA VAL A 36 1.00 2.61 0.75
C VAL A 36 2.14 1.90 0.06
N VAL A 37 1.91 0.66 -0.36
CA VAL A 37 2.89 -0.17 -1.06
C VAL A 37 2.52 -0.24 -2.53
N ALA A 38 3.37 0.30 -3.40
CA ALA A 38 3.07 0.47 -4.82
C ALA A 38 4.27 0.15 -5.72
N PRO A 39 4.09 -0.14 -7.02
CA PRO A 39 5.17 -0.15 -7.99
C PRO A 39 6.03 1.10 -7.90
N ARG A 40 7.35 0.96 -8.04
CA ARG A 40 8.31 2.07 -7.91
C ARG A 40 7.98 3.26 -8.83
N SER A 41 7.41 2.99 -10.00
CA SER A 41 6.97 4.02 -10.95
C SER A 41 5.86 4.93 -10.42
N LEU A 42 5.01 4.45 -9.50
CA LEU A 42 3.91 5.21 -8.92
C LEU A 42 4.30 5.95 -7.63
N GLY A 43 5.44 5.59 -7.01
CA GLY A 43 5.89 6.13 -5.72
C GLY A 43 5.87 7.67 -5.63
N PRO A 44 6.55 8.40 -6.54
CA PRO A 44 6.58 9.86 -6.50
C PRO A 44 5.20 10.53 -6.64
N ALA A 45 4.34 9.99 -7.52
CA ALA A 45 3.01 10.54 -7.75
C ALA A 45 2.08 10.31 -6.54
N LEU A 46 2.15 9.12 -5.94
CA LEU A 46 1.40 8.79 -4.72
C LEU A 46 1.88 9.62 -3.53
N ALA A 47 3.19 9.79 -3.38
CA ALA A 47 3.76 10.60 -2.31
C ALA A 47 3.31 12.07 -2.41
N ALA A 48 3.36 12.64 -3.61
CA ALA A 48 2.84 13.99 -3.87
C ALA A 48 1.32 14.09 -3.58
N ALA A 49 0.52 13.12 -4.02
CA ALA A 49 -0.92 13.11 -3.79
C ALA A 49 -1.31 12.96 -2.31
N LEU A 50 -0.48 12.29 -1.52
CA LEU A 50 -0.70 12.03 -0.09
C LEU A 50 -0.06 13.06 0.83
N ASP A 51 0.58 14.10 0.27
CA ASP A 51 1.38 15.09 0.99
C ASP A 51 2.41 14.43 1.92
N THR A 52 3.17 13.49 1.37
CA THR A 52 4.23 12.77 2.08
C THR A 52 5.44 12.57 1.17
N VAL A 53 6.52 12.05 1.74
CA VAL A 53 7.74 11.70 1.00
C VAL A 53 7.74 10.23 0.65
N ALA A 54 8.05 9.91 -0.61
CA ALA A 54 8.32 8.54 -1.02
C ALA A 54 9.62 8.06 -0.36
N GLU A 55 9.66 6.79 0.05
CA GLU A 55 10.89 6.12 0.49
C GLU A 55 11.63 6.84 1.65
N THR A 56 10.89 7.40 2.62
CA THR A 56 11.52 8.12 3.75
C THR A 56 12.40 7.22 4.62
N ALA A 57 13.53 7.78 5.08
CA ALA A 57 14.38 7.15 6.09
C ALA A 57 13.76 7.24 7.50
N ASP A 58 12.87 8.20 7.74
CA ASP A 58 12.18 8.38 9.03
C ASP A 58 10.73 7.87 8.93
N ILE A 59 10.62 6.55 8.90
CA ILE A 59 9.34 5.83 8.89
C ILE A 59 8.65 5.80 10.25
N PHE A 60 9.31 6.13 11.36
CA PHE A 60 8.74 5.92 12.70
C PHE A 60 7.89 7.10 13.21
N GLY A 61 7.95 8.27 12.56
CA GLY A 61 7.15 9.45 12.92
C GLY A 61 6.05 9.84 11.92
N ALA A 62 6.05 9.25 10.72
CA ALA A 62 5.15 9.65 9.64
C ALA A 62 3.78 8.99 9.75
N ARG A 63 2.70 9.76 9.60
CA ARG A 63 1.33 9.19 9.56
C ARG A 63 1.07 8.39 8.28
N ARG A 64 1.61 8.87 7.16
CA ARG A 64 1.45 8.32 5.81
C ARG A 64 2.83 8.00 5.25
N ILE A 65 3.00 6.80 4.71
CA ILE A 65 4.28 6.35 4.16
C ILE A 65 4.04 5.72 2.80
N VAL A 66 4.82 6.08 1.78
CA VAL A 66 4.79 5.45 0.46
C VAL A 66 6.08 4.66 0.23
N LEU A 67 5.94 3.37 -0.04
CA LEU A 67 7.04 2.42 -0.22
C LEU A 67 6.87 1.60 -1.49
N ASP A 68 7.98 1.18 -2.07
CA ASP A 68 7.96 0.03 -2.98
C ASP A 68 7.99 -1.29 -2.17
N PRO A 69 7.58 -2.42 -2.78
CA PRO A 69 7.54 -3.73 -2.11
C PRO A 69 8.85 -4.15 -1.42
N ARG A 70 10.00 -3.79 -1.99
CA ARG A 70 11.30 -4.19 -1.42
C ARG A 70 11.61 -3.43 -0.14
N ARG A 71 11.18 -2.18 -0.05
CA ARG A 71 11.31 -1.34 1.15
C ARG A 71 10.31 -1.70 2.25
N ALA A 72 9.13 -2.21 1.87
CA ALA A 72 8.16 -2.71 2.82
C ALA A 72 8.59 -4.01 3.52
N LYS A 73 9.56 -4.75 2.94
CA LYS A 73 10.06 -6.01 3.50
C LYS A 73 10.70 -5.80 4.89
N GLY A 74 10.22 -6.56 5.86
CA GLY A 74 10.73 -6.52 7.24
C GLY A 74 10.13 -5.39 8.09
N LEU A 75 9.21 -4.61 7.52
CA LEU A 75 8.40 -3.64 8.23
C LEU A 75 6.99 -4.19 8.42
N GLU A 76 6.29 -3.72 9.44
CA GLU A 76 4.89 -4.03 9.70
C GLU A 76 4.16 -2.74 10.02
N PHE A 77 2.92 -2.64 9.57
CA PHE A 77 2.08 -1.45 9.71
C PHE A 77 0.68 -1.85 10.14
N ASP A 78 0.04 -1.00 10.94
CA ASP A 78 -1.36 -1.19 11.35
C ASP A 78 -2.27 -1.32 10.12
N SER A 79 -2.10 -0.40 9.18
CA SER A 79 -2.84 -0.35 7.93
C SER A 79 -1.93 -0.36 6.70
N VAL A 80 -2.26 -1.19 5.72
CA VAL A 80 -1.55 -1.26 4.44
C VAL A 80 -2.52 -1.10 3.27
N VAL A 81 -2.14 -0.24 2.32
CA VAL A 81 -2.79 -0.11 1.01
C VAL A 81 -1.83 -0.63 -0.05
N VAL A 82 -2.11 -1.80 -0.65
CA VAL A 82 -1.35 -2.31 -1.79
C VAL A 82 -1.97 -1.78 -3.08
N VAL A 83 -1.17 -1.09 -3.90
CA VAL A 83 -1.60 -0.43 -5.13
C VAL A 83 -1.07 -1.21 -6.33
N ASP A 84 -1.94 -1.47 -7.31
CA ASP A 84 -1.63 -2.17 -8.55
C ASP A 84 -0.84 -3.49 -8.33
N PRO A 85 -1.47 -4.48 -7.67
CA PRO A 85 -0.80 -5.73 -7.33
C PRO A 85 -0.39 -6.54 -8.57
N ALA A 86 -1.10 -6.40 -9.70
CA ALA A 86 -0.69 -7.00 -10.97
C ALA A 86 0.64 -6.43 -11.47
N ALA A 87 0.83 -5.10 -11.44
CA ALA A 87 2.11 -4.48 -11.80
C ALA A 87 3.24 -4.90 -10.84
N ILE A 88 2.98 -5.01 -9.53
CA ILE A 88 3.97 -5.52 -8.57
C ILE A 88 4.37 -6.95 -8.94
N ALA A 89 3.40 -7.83 -9.19
CA ALA A 89 3.65 -9.22 -9.58
C ALA A 89 4.47 -9.33 -10.88
N GLY A 90 4.25 -8.40 -11.83
CA GLY A 90 4.94 -8.33 -13.11
C GLY A 90 6.29 -7.61 -13.10
N SER A 91 6.74 -7.06 -11.97
CA SER A 91 7.95 -6.20 -11.89
C SER A 91 9.30 -6.94 -12.03
N GLY A 92 9.29 -8.24 -12.35
CA GLY A 92 10.47 -9.06 -12.58
C GLY A 92 10.45 -10.41 -11.86
N PRO A 93 11.60 -11.11 -11.76
CA PRO A 93 11.66 -12.50 -11.26
C PRO A 93 11.12 -12.68 -9.83
N SER A 94 11.25 -11.65 -9.00
CA SER A 94 10.78 -11.66 -7.60
C SER A 94 9.37 -11.07 -7.44
N GLY A 95 8.71 -10.59 -8.49
CA GLY A 95 7.49 -9.77 -8.38
C GLY A 95 6.35 -10.44 -7.60
N ARG A 96 6.06 -11.71 -7.86
CA ARG A 96 5.05 -12.48 -7.10
C ARG A 96 5.40 -12.61 -5.61
N ARG A 97 6.69 -12.78 -5.30
CA ARG A 97 7.17 -12.83 -3.91
C ARG A 97 7.05 -11.45 -3.24
N ASP A 98 7.39 -10.40 -3.97
CA ASP A 98 7.29 -9.02 -3.52
C ASP A 98 5.83 -8.63 -3.24
N LEU A 99 4.88 -9.08 -4.08
CA LEU A 99 3.44 -8.95 -3.83
C LEU A 99 3.03 -9.71 -2.56
N TYR A 100 3.41 -10.98 -2.41
CA TYR A 100 3.09 -11.76 -1.22
C TYR A 100 3.61 -11.09 0.06
N VAL A 101 4.84 -10.59 0.03
CA VAL A 101 5.42 -9.84 1.15
C VAL A 101 4.57 -8.61 1.44
N SER A 102 4.21 -7.82 0.43
CA SER A 102 3.40 -6.60 0.56
C SER A 102 2.04 -6.87 1.21
N LEU A 103 1.34 -7.92 0.78
CA LEU A 103 0.03 -8.32 1.31
C LEU A 103 0.09 -8.79 2.77
N THR A 104 1.27 -9.16 3.27
CA THR A 104 1.49 -9.68 4.63
C THR A 104 2.19 -8.69 5.55
N ARG A 105 2.31 -7.41 5.17
CA ARG A 105 2.89 -6.36 6.04
C ARG A 105 1.87 -5.68 6.95
N THR A 106 0.60 -6.09 6.91
CA THR A 106 -0.44 -5.51 7.75
C THR A 106 -0.61 -6.30 9.05
N THR A 107 -0.87 -5.59 10.16
CA THR A 107 -1.23 -6.20 11.44
C THR A 107 -2.73 -6.12 11.75
N ASP A 108 -3.46 -5.15 11.17
CA ASP A 108 -4.91 -5.00 11.35
C ASP A 108 -5.68 -4.89 10.01
N ARG A 109 -5.36 -3.90 9.17
CA ARG A 109 -6.19 -3.53 8.00
C ARG A 109 -5.44 -3.58 6.68
N LEU A 110 -5.87 -4.49 5.80
CA LEU A 110 -5.39 -4.56 4.42
C LEU A 110 -6.43 -3.98 3.43
N THR A 111 -6.00 -3.05 2.60
CA THR A 111 -6.74 -2.61 1.41
C THR A 111 -5.90 -2.88 0.16
N VAL A 112 -6.52 -3.39 -0.89
CA VAL A 112 -5.89 -3.66 -2.18
C VAL A 112 -6.63 -2.85 -3.24
N VAL A 113 -5.92 -1.96 -3.93
CA VAL A 113 -6.46 -1.10 -4.98
C VAL A 113 -5.91 -1.57 -6.33
N GLY A 114 -6.79 -2.07 -7.19
CA GLY A 114 -6.40 -2.62 -8.49
C GLY A 114 -6.80 -4.09 -8.66
N SER A 115 -6.54 -4.61 -9.85
CA SER A 115 -6.78 -6.02 -10.18
C SER A 115 -5.65 -6.89 -9.63
N LEU A 116 -6.00 -7.99 -8.97
CA LEU A 116 -5.05 -9.03 -8.61
C LEU A 116 -4.44 -9.66 -9.89
N PRO A 117 -3.17 -10.12 -9.83
CA PRO A 117 -2.59 -10.85 -10.94
C PRO A 117 -3.36 -12.14 -11.22
N ASP A 118 -3.32 -12.60 -12.46
CA ASP A 118 -3.84 -13.91 -12.83
C ASP A 118 -3.13 -15.03 -12.02
N PRO A 119 -3.88 -16.09 -11.63
CA PRO A 119 -3.35 -17.20 -10.84
C PRO A 119 -2.10 -17.86 -11.46
#